data_AF-A0A3N5V6E0-F1
#
_entry.id   AF-A0A3N5V6E0-F1
#
_cell.length_a   1.000
_cell.length_b   1.000
_cell.length_c   1.000
_cell.angle_alpha   90.00
_cell.angle_beta   90.00
_cell.angle_gamma   90.00
#
_symmetry.space_group_name_H-M   'P 1'
#
loop_
_entity.id
_entity.type
_entity.pdbx_description
1 polymer ?
#
loop_
_entity_poly.entity_id
_entity_poly.type
_entity_poly.pdbx_seq_one_letter_code
_entity_poly.pdbx_strand_id
1 'polypeptide(L)'
;DFSADELARYGAYCVNDVELTYSLFHNYLSMGFPKQELRLIDATLRMFIEPRLVLDKDLLVSHLVAVKDYKQQLLEDVRDTLIGDYSDPEAVKVLLDSGTDGIKTLLMSNPKFAQQLERLDVEPPMKVSPATGKLAYAFAKTDEAFKELAEHPDVRVQALVAARLGNKTTLEETRTERFIGMAGRGAFPVPLRYYGAHSGRWSGQDSVNLQNLPSRGPYAKALKRAIKAPPGHVVIDCDSAQIEARCLAWLAGQHDLVQAFRDKQDVYKIMASHIYNVAPDQIDKTQRQVGKVVVLGAGYGVGHGKLKLFLKSMAGVEVTEAEAKRIINSYRNTYDCIPYLWDSANRAIQALASGQEMVIDVPELVRVEPGKGLTLPSGLHIQYPGLRREYNEDNKPEWRYTTKGLPTRVYGGLCVENFCQAIARCVVAEQMLRIRKRYPTVLTVHDSVACIAPQDEAETAMAYVVECMSWNPKWAVGLPLSCEAGMGESYGDC
;
A
#
# COMPACT_ATOMS: atom_id res chain seq x y z
N ASP A 1 -21.48 -0.36 37.87
CA ASP A 1 -21.28 -1.71 38.40
C ASP A 1 -22.37 -2.64 37.87
N PHE A 2 -21.99 -3.82 37.39
CA PHE A 2 -22.90 -4.81 36.85
C PHE A 2 -23.66 -5.53 37.98
N SER A 3 -24.93 -5.88 37.74
CA SER A 3 -25.69 -6.78 38.60
C SER A 3 -25.12 -8.20 38.60
N ALA A 4 -25.51 -9.02 39.59
CA ALA A 4 -25.07 -10.41 39.67
C ALA A 4 -25.43 -11.22 38.42
N ASP A 5 -26.62 -11.01 37.85
CA ASP A 5 -27.07 -11.68 36.63
C ASP A 5 -26.25 -11.23 35.42
N GLU A 6 -25.94 -9.93 35.31
CA GLU A 6 -25.08 -9.42 34.24
C GLU A 6 -23.65 -9.97 34.32
N LEU A 7 -23.09 -10.08 35.53
CA LEU A 7 -21.79 -10.71 35.76
C LEU A 7 -21.82 -12.19 35.39
N ALA A 8 -22.89 -12.92 35.73
CA ALA A 8 -23.04 -14.32 35.37
C ALA A 8 -23.11 -14.52 33.85
N ARG A 9 -23.89 -13.70 33.13
CA ARG A 9 -23.94 -13.73 31.66
C ARG A 9 -22.60 -13.38 31.03
N TYR A 10 -21.90 -12.38 31.57
CA TYR A 10 -20.58 -11.99 31.08
C TYR A 10 -19.58 -13.13 31.28
N GLY A 11 -19.59 -13.79 32.44
CA GLY A 11 -18.79 -14.98 32.70
C GLY A 11 -19.07 -16.12 31.72
N ALA A 12 -20.35 -16.43 31.47
CA ALA A 12 -20.75 -17.45 30.49
C ALA A 12 -20.28 -17.11 29.06
N TYR A 13 -20.38 -15.84 28.66
CA TYR A 13 -19.85 -15.35 27.39
C TYR A 13 -18.33 -15.56 27.30
N CYS A 14 -17.57 -15.19 28.33
CA CYS A 14 -16.11 -15.39 28.36
C CYS A 14 -15.71 -16.87 28.28
N VAL A 15 -16.41 -17.75 28.99
CA VAL A 15 -16.17 -19.21 28.92
C VAL A 15 -16.40 -19.73 27.50
N ASN A 16 -17.55 -19.37 26.91
CA ASN A 16 -17.88 -19.77 25.54
C ASN A 16 -16.85 -19.28 24.51
N ASP A 17 -16.37 -18.04 24.63
CA ASP A 17 -15.33 -17.50 23.74
C ASP A 17 -14.01 -18.30 23.85
N VAL A 18 -13.61 -18.71 25.05
CA VAL A 18 -12.41 -19.54 25.27
C VAL A 18 -12.59 -20.93 24.66
N GLU A 19 -13.74 -21.58 24.90
CA GLU A 19 -14.04 -22.92 24.39
C GLU A 19 -14.09 -22.95 22.86
N LEU A 20 -14.76 -21.97 22.24
CA LEU A 20 -14.82 -21.84 20.78
C LEU A 20 -13.44 -21.56 20.19
N THR A 21 -12.68 -20.65 20.79
CA THR A 21 -11.32 -20.33 20.32
C THR A 21 -10.41 -21.55 20.38
N TYR A 22 -10.44 -22.29 21.49
CA TYR A 22 -9.66 -23.52 21.65
C TYR A 22 -10.07 -24.59 20.62
N SER A 23 -11.38 -24.80 20.43
CA SER A 23 -11.90 -25.77 19.48
C SER A 23 -11.50 -25.45 18.04
N LEU A 24 -11.63 -24.18 17.65
CA LEU A 24 -11.18 -23.69 16.34
C LEU A 24 -9.67 -23.89 16.17
N PHE A 25 -8.88 -23.47 17.14
CA PHE A 25 -7.42 -23.60 17.10
C PHE A 25 -7.00 -25.07 16.96
N HIS A 26 -7.61 -25.99 17.71
CA HIS A 26 -7.30 -27.40 17.62
C HIS A 26 -7.67 -28.00 16.25
N ASN A 27 -8.83 -27.65 15.70
CA ASN A 27 -9.26 -28.07 14.37
C ASN A 27 -8.33 -27.52 13.28
N TYR A 28 -7.92 -26.25 13.35
CA TYR A 28 -7.01 -25.66 12.36
C TYR A 28 -5.60 -26.24 12.45
N LEU A 29 -5.10 -26.48 13.66
CA LEU A 29 -3.79 -27.11 13.83
C LEU A 29 -3.78 -28.55 13.32
N SER A 30 -4.84 -29.32 13.55
CA SER A 30 -4.94 -30.70 13.07
C SER A 30 -4.99 -30.80 11.53
N MET A 31 -5.47 -29.75 10.86
CA MET A 31 -5.42 -29.61 9.39
C MET A 31 -4.01 -29.33 8.83
N GLY A 32 -3.02 -29.06 9.68
CA GLY A 32 -1.62 -28.90 9.26
C GLY A 32 -1.20 -27.45 8.95
N PHE A 33 -1.40 -26.53 9.91
CA PHE A 33 -0.97 -25.14 9.75
C PHE A 33 0.58 -24.98 9.75
N PRO A 34 1.18 -24.19 8.84
CA PRO A 34 2.63 -24.08 8.75
C PRO A 34 3.29 -23.50 10.01
N LYS A 35 4.27 -24.22 10.58
CA LYS A 35 4.97 -23.79 11.82
C LYS A 35 5.69 -22.43 11.68
N GLN A 36 6.18 -22.10 10.49
CA GLN A 36 6.81 -20.80 10.24
C GLN A 36 5.82 -19.65 10.34
N GLU A 37 4.57 -19.86 9.93
CA GLU A 37 3.51 -18.86 10.06
C GLU A 37 3.12 -18.64 11.52
N LEU A 38 3.15 -19.68 12.37
CA LEU A 38 2.99 -19.49 13.82
C LEU A 38 4.08 -18.61 14.42
N ARG A 39 5.34 -18.75 13.96
CA ARG A 39 6.45 -17.88 14.39
C ARG A 39 6.27 -16.44 13.92
N LEU A 40 5.70 -16.24 12.72
CA LEU A 40 5.40 -14.93 12.18
C LEU A 40 4.24 -14.26 12.91
N ILE A 41 3.22 -15.03 13.29
CA ILE A 41 2.12 -14.57 14.14
C ILE A 41 2.68 -14.14 15.51
N ASP A 42 3.50 -14.96 16.17
CA ASP A 42 4.16 -14.58 17.44
C ASP A 42 5.01 -13.31 17.28
N ALA A 43 5.84 -13.23 16.24
CA ALA A 43 6.66 -12.06 15.98
C ALA A 43 5.80 -10.80 15.78
N THR A 44 4.70 -10.89 15.02
CA THR A 44 3.77 -9.78 14.78
C THR A 44 3.06 -9.37 16.06
N LEU A 45 2.59 -10.32 16.88
CA LEU A 45 1.93 -10.05 18.15
C LEU A 45 2.88 -9.32 19.11
N ARG A 46 4.14 -9.76 19.21
CA ARG A 46 5.14 -9.14 20.09
C ARG A 46 5.46 -7.69 19.74
N MET A 47 5.30 -7.27 18.49
CA MET A 47 5.40 -5.85 18.12
C MET A 47 4.35 -4.99 18.82
N PHE A 48 3.22 -5.58 19.23
CA PHE A 48 2.15 -4.92 19.96
C PHE A 48 2.19 -5.17 21.48
N ILE A 49 2.40 -6.42 21.92
CA ILE A 49 2.31 -6.79 23.36
C ILE A 49 3.63 -6.61 24.12
N GLU A 50 4.76 -6.62 23.43
CA GLU A 50 6.10 -6.38 23.98
C GLU A 50 6.80 -5.25 23.18
N PRO A 51 6.18 -4.06 23.06
CA PRO A 51 6.67 -3.02 22.19
C PRO A 51 8.01 -2.48 22.67
N ARG A 52 8.90 -2.17 21.72
CA ARG A 52 10.23 -1.61 22.00
C ARG A 52 10.42 -0.19 21.48
N LEU A 53 9.69 0.21 20.45
CA LEU A 53 9.74 1.56 19.92
C LEU A 53 9.16 2.54 20.96
N VAL A 54 9.58 3.79 20.91
CA VAL A 54 9.04 4.88 21.72
C VAL A 54 8.57 6.01 20.82
N LEU A 55 7.63 6.81 21.30
CA LEU A 55 7.14 7.98 20.57
C LEU A 55 7.70 9.26 21.19
N ASP A 56 8.28 10.12 20.36
CA ASP A 56 8.68 11.47 20.73
C ASP A 56 7.45 12.37 20.87
N LYS A 57 6.94 12.48 22.10
CA LYS A 57 5.72 13.23 22.40
C LYS A 57 5.85 14.71 22.08
N ASP A 58 6.99 15.31 22.37
CA ASP A 58 7.19 16.75 22.18
C ASP A 58 7.20 17.09 20.69
N LEU A 59 7.90 16.28 19.89
CA LEU A 59 7.87 16.40 18.43
C LEU A 59 6.44 16.23 17.87
N LEU A 60 5.66 15.28 18.39
CA LEU A 60 4.28 15.07 17.97
C LEU A 60 3.36 16.24 18.33
N VAL A 61 3.53 16.84 19.51
CA VAL A 61 2.75 18.02 19.93
C VAL A 61 3.10 19.21 19.06
N SER A 62 4.39 19.48 18.83
CA SER A 62 4.83 20.55 17.92
C SER A 62 4.33 20.33 16.49
N HIS A 63 4.35 19.09 16.00
CA HIS A 63 3.81 18.72 14.69
C HIS A 63 2.29 18.98 14.62
N LEU A 64 1.53 18.61 15.64
CA LEU A 64 0.09 18.85 15.68
C LEU A 64 -0.26 20.34 15.61
N VAL A 65 0.49 21.19 16.32
CA VAL A 65 0.33 22.65 16.26
C VAL A 65 0.62 23.15 14.85
N ALA A 66 1.77 22.77 14.27
CA ALA A 66 2.15 23.18 12.92
C ALA A 66 1.13 22.76 11.85
N VAL A 67 0.58 21.55 11.93
CA VAL A 67 -0.46 21.07 11.01
C VAL A 67 -1.75 21.88 11.15
N LYS A 68 -2.17 22.21 12.38
CA LYS A 68 -3.36 23.02 12.63
C LYS A 68 -3.21 24.44 12.12
N ASP A 69 -2.07 25.08 12.40
CA ASP A 69 -1.76 26.44 11.95
C ASP A 69 -1.69 26.50 10.41
N TYR A 70 -1.01 25.53 9.80
CA TYR A 70 -0.89 25.45 8.35
C TYR A 70 -2.26 25.22 7.66
N LYS A 71 -3.12 24.36 8.24
CA LYS A 71 -4.49 24.17 7.77
C LYS A 71 -5.27 25.49 7.85
N GLN A 72 -5.18 26.21 8.97
CA GLN A 72 -5.90 27.47 9.16
C GLN A 72 -5.47 28.50 8.11
N GLN A 73 -4.16 28.70 7.93
CA GLN A 73 -3.63 29.62 6.92
C GLN A 73 -4.10 29.26 5.51
N LEU A 74 -4.02 27.98 5.13
CA LEU A 74 -4.48 27.52 3.82
C LEU A 74 -5.97 27.84 3.58
N LEU A 75 -6.81 27.61 4.59
CA LEU A 75 -8.24 27.87 4.47
C LEU A 75 -8.54 29.38 4.38
N GLU A 76 -7.79 30.21 5.09
CA GLU A 76 -7.86 31.67 4.97
C GLU A 76 -7.43 32.15 3.58
N ASP A 77 -6.33 31.65 3.04
CA ASP A 77 -5.86 31.99 1.67
C ASP A 77 -6.91 31.59 0.62
N VAL A 78 -7.53 30.41 0.78
CA VAL A 78 -8.61 29.93 -0.08
C VAL A 78 -9.84 30.83 0.03
N ARG A 79 -10.23 31.21 1.25
CA ARG A 79 -11.33 32.14 1.50
C ARG A 79 -11.07 33.47 0.78
N ASP A 80 -9.93 34.07 1.02
CA ASP A 80 -9.58 35.40 0.51
C ASP A 80 -9.52 35.38 -1.01
N THR A 81 -9.03 34.29 -1.60
CA THR A 81 -9.03 34.14 -3.04
C THR A 81 -10.45 33.99 -3.62
N LEU A 82 -11.32 33.20 -2.99
CA LEU A 82 -12.67 32.92 -3.50
C LEU A 82 -13.67 34.05 -3.21
N ILE A 83 -13.41 34.87 -2.19
CA ILE A 83 -14.18 36.08 -1.87
C ILE A 83 -13.98 37.15 -2.95
N GLY A 84 -12.81 37.21 -3.60
CA GLY A 84 -12.55 38.14 -4.70
C GLY A 84 -13.53 38.03 -5.88
N ASP A 85 -14.25 36.90 -5.99
CA ASP A 85 -15.31 36.70 -6.99
C ASP A 85 -16.66 37.34 -6.61
N TYR A 86 -16.83 37.82 -5.38
CA TYR A 86 -18.08 38.41 -4.88
C TYR A 86 -18.03 39.93 -4.93
N SER A 87 -19.04 40.52 -5.57
CA SER A 87 -19.18 41.98 -5.70
C SER A 87 -20.09 42.62 -4.65
N ASP A 88 -20.91 41.82 -3.95
CA ASP A 88 -21.82 42.29 -2.91
C ASP A 88 -21.10 42.40 -1.54
N PRO A 89 -20.91 43.63 -1.01
CA PRO A 89 -20.21 43.84 0.25
C PRO A 89 -20.86 43.14 1.46
N GLU A 90 -22.18 42.96 1.46
CA GLU A 90 -22.87 42.31 2.58
C GLU A 90 -22.64 40.80 2.55
N ALA A 91 -22.68 40.18 1.38
CA ALA A 91 -22.32 38.78 1.20
C ALA A 91 -20.86 38.49 1.59
N VAL A 92 -19.94 39.39 1.23
CA VAL A 92 -18.52 39.30 1.64
C VAL A 92 -18.40 39.37 3.16
N LYS A 93 -19.08 40.33 3.79
CA LYS A 93 -19.07 40.48 5.26
C LYS A 93 -19.60 39.23 5.96
N VAL A 94 -20.72 38.67 5.50
CA VAL A 94 -21.27 37.42 6.04
C VAL A 94 -20.28 36.27 5.92
N LEU A 95 -19.58 36.14 4.79
CA LEU A 95 -18.57 35.09 4.57
C LEU A 95 -17.33 35.25 5.46
N LEU A 96 -16.92 36.49 5.75
CA LEU A 96 -15.81 36.78 6.67
C LEU A 96 -16.21 36.50 8.13
N ASP A 97 -17.40 36.94 8.55
CA ASP A 97 -17.88 36.82 9.93
C ASP A 97 -18.24 35.36 10.31
N SER A 98 -18.52 34.51 9.33
CA SER A 98 -18.89 33.10 9.54
C SER A 98 -17.71 32.14 9.67
N GLY A 99 -16.47 32.65 9.67
CA GLY A 99 -15.26 31.85 9.92
C GLY A 99 -15.18 30.61 9.03
N THR A 100 -14.94 29.43 9.62
CA THR A 100 -14.86 28.15 8.88
C THR A 100 -16.13 27.78 8.10
N ASP A 101 -17.31 28.21 8.56
CA ASP A 101 -18.57 27.93 7.85
C ASP A 101 -18.71 28.77 6.56
N GLY A 102 -18.14 29.98 6.55
CA GLY A 102 -18.01 30.79 5.35
C GLY A 102 -17.14 30.10 4.29
N ILE A 103 -16.00 29.56 4.71
CA ILE A 103 -15.06 28.83 3.83
C ILE A 103 -15.72 27.58 3.24
N LYS A 104 -16.43 26.81 4.07
CA LYS A 104 -17.21 25.65 3.60
C LYS A 104 -18.24 26.06 2.55
N THR A 105 -18.96 27.15 2.78
CA THR A 105 -19.96 27.66 1.83
C THR A 105 -19.34 27.98 0.47
N LEU A 106 -18.17 28.61 0.45
CA LEU A 106 -17.40 28.87 -0.77
C LEU A 106 -16.99 27.58 -1.48
N LEU A 107 -16.51 26.60 -0.70
CA LEU A 107 -16.06 25.32 -1.23
C LEU A 107 -17.21 24.42 -1.68
N MET A 108 -18.48 24.66 -1.35
CA MET A 108 -19.63 23.84 -1.79
C MET A 108 -19.93 23.94 -3.30
N SER A 109 -19.39 24.95 -3.99
CA SER A 109 -19.45 25.03 -5.46
C SER A 109 -18.46 24.05 -6.08
N ASN A 110 -18.94 23.10 -6.89
CA ASN A 110 -18.06 22.11 -7.54
C ASN A 110 -16.98 22.76 -8.43
N PRO A 111 -17.28 23.77 -9.28
CA PRO A 111 -16.26 24.47 -10.05
C PRO A 111 -15.20 25.16 -9.17
N LYS A 112 -15.61 25.83 -8.08
CA LYS A 112 -14.65 26.51 -7.18
C LYS A 112 -13.76 25.51 -6.46
N PHE A 113 -14.33 24.40 -6.00
CA PHE A 113 -13.56 23.32 -5.36
C PHE A 113 -12.57 22.68 -6.33
N ALA A 114 -13.00 22.38 -7.57
CA ALA A 114 -12.13 21.87 -8.63
C ALA A 114 -10.93 22.80 -8.90
N GLN A 115 -11.19 24.12 -8.99
CA GLN A 115 -10.12 25.10 -9.17
C GLN A 115 -9.10 25.10 -8.02
N GLN A 116 -9.53 24.88 -6.78
CA GLN A 116 -8.59 24.78 -5.65
C GLN A 116 -7.77 23.49 -5.70
N LEU A 117 -8.34 22.36 -6.17
CA LEU A 117 -7.57 21.14 -6.41
C LEU A 117 -6.53 21.35 -7.51
N GLU A 118 -6.91 21.99 -8.62
CA GLU A 118 -6.01 22.26 -9.74
C GLU A 118 -4.83 23.16 -9.33
N ARG A 119 -5.06 24.13 -8.43
CA ARG A 119 -3.99 24.96 -7.85
C ARG A 119 -2.99 24.19 -7.00
N LEU A 120 -3.39 23.02 -6.50
CA LEU A 120 -2.51 22.09 -5.80
C LEU A 120 -1.95 21.01 -6.74
N ASP A 121 -2.05 21.21 -8.05
CA ASP A 121 -1.67 20.24 -9.08
C ASP A 121 -2.41 18.89 -8.96
N VAL A 122 -3.64 18.91 -8.43
CA VAL A 122 -4.51 17.74 -8.32
C VAL A 122 -5.63 17.81 -9.33
N GLU A 123 -5.68 16.83 -10.23
CA GLU A 123 -6.76 16.71 -11.21
C GLU A 123 -8.10 16.41 -10.50
N PRO A 124 -9.14 17.23 -10.70
CA PRO A 124 -10.45 16.99 -10.11
C PRO A 124 -11.04 15.63 -10.53
N PRO A 125 -11.47 14.78 -9.60
CA PRO A 125 -12.13 13.52 -9.93
C PRO A 125 -13.43 13.78 -10.69
N MET A 126 -13.62 13.06 -11.79
CA MET A 126 -14.78 13.14 -12.66
C MET A 126 -15.49 11.77 -12.73
N LYS A 127 -16.80 11.79 -12.89
CA LYS A 127 -17.63 10.61 -13.17
C LYS A 127 -18.63 10.90 -14.28
N VAL A 128 -19.04 9.87 -14.99
CA VAL A 128 -20.21 9.96 -15.87
C VAL A 128 -21.45 9.97 -14.97
N SER A 129 -22.24 11.04 -15.06
CA SER A 129 -23.48 11.16 -14.30
C SER A 129 -24.50 10.12 -14.79
N PRO A 130 -25.01 9.23 -13.92
CA PRO A 130 -26.04 8.26 -14.31
C PRO A 130 -27.32 8.92 -14.80
N ALA A 131 -27.62 10.13 -14.32
CA ALA A 131 -28.83 10.87 -14.64
C ALA A 131 -28.75 11.60 -15.99
N THR A 132 -27.56 12.04 -16.41
CA THR A 132 -27.41 12.93 -17.58
C THR A 132 -26.49 12.38 -18.67
N GLY A 133 -25.76 11.29 -18.40
CA GLY A 133 -24.76 10.72 -19.31
C GLY A 133 -23.55 11.63 -19.58
N LYS A 134 -23.47 12.80 -18.92
CA LYS A 134 -22.37 13.76 -19.09
C LYS A 134 -21.33 13.61 -17.98
N LEU A 135 -20.09 13.99 -18.29
CA LEU A 135 -19.02 14.14 -17.32
C LEU A 135 -19.40 15.20 -16.27
N ALA A 136 -19.32 14.83 -15.01
CA ALA A 136 -19.57 15.70 -13.87
C ALA A 136 -18.52 15.43 -12.78
N TYR A 137 -18.27 16.42 -11.92
CA TYR A 137 -17.35 16.24 -10.79
C TYR A 137 -17.85 15.16 -9.83
N ALA A 138 -16.95 14.24 -9.47
CA ALA A 138 -17.17 13.20 -8.51
C ALA A 138 -16.77 13.69 -7.10
N PHE A 139 -17.55 14.63 -6.54
CA PHE A 139 -17.33 15.22 -5.21
C PHE A 139 -18.41 14.84 -4.18
N ALA A 140 -19.21 13.80 -4.45
CA ALA A 140 -20.17 13.32 -3.47
C ALA A 140 -19.45 12.47 -2.40
N LYS A 141 -20.00 12.43 -1.18
CA LYS A 141 -19.47 11.60 -0.08
C LYS A 141 -19.38 10.10 -0.42
N THR A 142 -20.18 9.66 -1.39
CA THR A 142 -20.23 8.28 -1.87
C THR A 142 -19.22 7.99 -2.98
N ASP A 143 -18.59 9.01 -3.57
CA ASP A 143 -17.66 8.83 -4.68
C ASP A 143 -16.30 8.35 -4.19
N GLU A 144 -15.86 7.18 -4.65
CA GLU A 144 -14.58 6.59 -4.21
C GLU A 144 -13.37 7.48 -4.53
N ALA A 145 -13.32 8.06 -5.73
CA ALA A 145 -12.25 8.98 -6.10
C ALA A 145 -12.20 10.24 -5.21
N PHE A 146 -13.33 10.65 -4.62
CA PHE A 146 -13.34 11.74 -3.64
C PHE A 146 -12.85 11.29 -2.27
N LYS A 147 -13.22 10.07 -1.84
CA LYS A 147 -12.72 9.48 -0.60
C LYS A 147 -11.20 9.29 -0.64
N GLU A 148 -10.66 8.89 -1.78
CA GLU A 148 -9.21 8.79 -2.00
C GLU A 148 -8.49 10.13 -1.79
N LEU A 149 -9.10 11.27 -2.16
CA LEU A 149 -8.53 12.59 -1.90
C LEU A 149 -8.45 12.92 -0.39
N ALA A 150 -9.32 12.35 0.44
CA ALA A 150 -9.23 12.53 1.90
C ALA A 150 -8.01 11.81 2.50
N GLU A 151 -7.48 10.79 1.82
CA GLU A 151 -6.26 10.07 2.18
C GLU A 151 -5.04 10.51 1.37
N HIS A 152 -5.16 11.59 0.59
CA HIS A 152 -4.10 12.06 -0.29
C HIS A 152 -2.80 12.36 0.50
N PRO A 153 -1.60 12.02 -0.04
CA PRO A 153 -0.34 12.25 0.66
C PRO A 153 -0.05 13.73 0.97
N ASP A 154 -0.61 14.64 0.18
CA ASP A 154 -0.54 16.08 0.44
C ASP A 154 -1.61 16.53 1.44
N VAL A 155 -1.17 17.00 2.61
CA VAL A 155 -2.02 17.53 3.68
C VAL A 155 -2.88 18.72 3.25
N ARG A 156 -2.46 19.49 2.22
CA ARG A 156 -3.25 20.60 1.67
C ARG A 156 -4.53 20.11 1.02
N VAL A 157 -4.44 19.00 0.29
CA VAL A 157 -5.58 18.34 -0.35
C VAL A 157 -6.51 17.77 0.72
N GLN A 158 -5.95 17.13 1.76
CA GLN A 158 -6.74 16.64 2.89
C GLN A 158 -7.51 17.78 3.58
N ALA A 159 -6.87 18.94 3.78
CA ALA A 159 -7.49 20.11 4.39
C ALA A 159 -8.65 20.66 3.54
N LEU A 160 -8.48 20.79 2.22
CA LEU A 160 -9.55 21.21 1.30
C LEU A 160 -10.74 20.22 1.33
N VAL A 161 -10.46 18.92 1.25
CA VAL A 161 -11.48 17.87 1.29
C VAL A 161 -12.20 17.87 2.63
N ALA A 162 -11.47 17.98 3.74
CA ALA A 162 -12.05 18.08 5.08
C ALA A 162 -12.97 19.30 5.20
N ALA A 163 -12.53 20.48 4.73
CA ALA A 163 -13.35 21.70 4.74
C ALA A 163 -14.61 21.54 3.88
N ARG A 164 -14.51 20.98 2.67
CA ARG A 164 -15.66 20.67 1.79
C ARG A 164 -16.65 19.70 2.46
N LEU A 165 -16.15 18.69 3.15
CA LEU A 165 -16.96 17.70 3.86
C LEU A 165 -17.58 18.26 5.16
N GLY A 166 -17.05 19.37 5.67
CA GLY A 166 -17.40 19.95 6.97
C GLY A 166 -16.77 19.20 8.15
N ASN A 167 -15.67 18.50 7.93
CA ASN A 167 -14.92 17.82 8.98
C ASN A 167 -14.07 18.84 9.76
N LYS A 168 -14.10 18.77 11.09
CA LYS A 168 -13.29 19.68 11.95
C LYS A 168 -11.80 19.36 11.89
N THR A 169 -11.45 18.08 11.72
CA THR A 169 -10.08 17.58 11.69
C THR A 169 -9.79 16.86 10.39
N THR A 170 -8.52 16.90 9.99
CA THR A 170 -7.96 16.08 8.91
C THR A 170 -7.56 14.69 9.42
N LEU A 171 -7.24 13.79 8.49
CA LEU A 171 -6.71 12.47 8.82
C LEU A 171 -5.35 12.58 9.55
N GLU A 172 -4.49 13.50 9.10
CA GLU A 172 -3.19 13.77 9.72
C GLU A 172 -3.32 14.30 11.17
N GLU A 173 -4.25 15.22 11.44
CA GLU A 173 -4.53 15.71 12.80
C GLU A 173 -4.98 14.56 13.71
N THR A 174 -5.99 13.82 13.28
CA THR A 174 -6.59 12.72 14.06
C THR A 174 -5.55 11.63 14.34
N ARG A 175 -4.67 11.35 13.38
CA ARG A 175 -3.56 10.39 13.53
C ARG A 175 -2.53 10.90 14.54
N THR A 176 -2.11 12.16 14.43
CA THR A 176 -1.13 12.75 15.34
C THR A 176 -1.65 12.78 16.79
N GLU A 177 -2.92 13.14 16.99
CA GLU A 177 -3.57 13.11 18.31
C GLU A 177 -3.56 11.70 18.93
N ARG A 178 -3.79 10.65 18.13
CA ARG A 178 -3.67 9.26 18.60
C ARG A 178 -2.24 8.88 18.99
N PHE A 179 -1.25 9.30 18.21
CA PHE A 179 0.16 9.07 18.55
C PHE A 179 0.53 9.75 19.87
N ILE A 180 0.08 10.99 20.09
CA ILE A 180 0.29 11.70 21.37
C ILE A 180 -0.35 10.92 22.53
N GLY A 181 -1.59 10.43 22.35
CA GLY A 181 -2.26 9.60 23.34
C GLY A 181 -1.53 8.29 23.63
N MET A 182 -0.94 7.66 22.61
CA MET A 182 -0.11 6.46 22.75
C MET A 182 1.21 6.75 23.48
N ALA A 183 1.88 7.84 23.16
CA ALA A 183 3.14 8.25 23.78
C ALA A 183 3.02 8.43 25.30
N GLY A 184 1.83 8.81 25.79
CA GLY A 184 1.54 8.93 27.23
C GLY A 184 1.43 7.61 27.99
N ARG A 185 1.45 6.46 27.30
CA ARG A 185 1.21 5.13 27.92
C ARG A 185 2.47 4.25 28.01
N GLY A 186 3.62 4.74 27.55
CA GLY A 186 4.89 4.02 27.55
C GLY A 186 5.40 3.69 26.14
N ALA A 187 6.00 2.52 25.97
CA ALA A 187 6.48 2.06 24.67
C ALA A 187 5.33 1.93 23.65
N PHE A 188 5.64 2.14 22.38
CA PHE A 188 4.71 2.26 21.27
C PHE A 188 4.25 0.89 20.76
N PRO A 189 2.99 0.47 21.05
CA PRO A 189 2.44 -0.75 20.48
C PRO A 189 2.20 -0.56 18.98
N VAL A 190 2.72 -1.47 18.16
CA VAL A 190 2.59 -1.41 16.70
C VAL A 190 1.40 -2.28 16.25
N PRO A 191 0.26 -1.70 15.85
CA PRO A 191 -0.93 -2.46 15.49
C PRO A 191 -0.86 -2.97 14.05
N LEU A 192 -0.42 -4.22 13.88
CA LEU A 192 -0.39 -4.91 12.59
C LEU A 192 -1.31 -6.13 12.58
N ARG A 193 -2.07 -6.28 11.50
CA ARG A 193 -2.71 -7.54 11.12
C ARG A 193 -1.69 -8.39 10.39
N TYR A 194 -1.43 -9.58 10.91
CA TYR A 194 -0.53 -10.56 10.31
C TYR A 194 -0.96 -10.94 8.87
N TYR A 195 -2.26 -11.04 8.61
CA TYR A 195 -2.82 -11.40 7.30
C TYR A 195 -3.98 -10.45 6.96
N GLY A 196 -3.67 -9.31 6.32
CA GLY A 196 -4.66 -8.26 6.05
C GLY A 196 -5.09 -8.17 4.58
N ALA A 197 -4.16 -8.40 3.66
CA ALA A 197 -4.40 -8.40 2.23
C ALA A 197 -4.76 -9.80 1.70
N HIS A 198 -5.38 -9.86 0.52
CA HIS A 198 -5.66 -11.13 -0.18
C HIS A 198 -4.38 -11.92 -0.49
N SER A 199 -3.27 -11.21 -0.76
CA SER A 199 -1.92 -11.77 -0.95
C SER A 199 -1.22 -12.17 0.36
N GLY A 200 -1.87 -12.00 1.51
CA GLY A 200 -1.27 -12.32 2.82
C GLY A 200 -0.26 -11.30 3.34
N ARG A 201 -0.12 -10.15 2.67
CA ARG A 201 0.63 -9.01 3.22
C ARG A 201 0.02 -8.53 4.54
N TRP A 202 0.90 -8.09 5.44
CA TRP A 202 0.51 -7.38 6.65
C TRP A 202 -0.31 -6.15 6.30
N SER A 203 -1.23 -5.75 7.18
CA SER A 203 -1.94 -4.46 7.07
C SER A 203 -1.94 -3.75 8.42
N GLY A 204 -1.91 -2.42 8.45
CA GLY A 204 -2.11 -1.70 9.70
C GLY A 204 -3.52 -1.85 10.28
N GLN A 205 -3.64 -1.63 11.60
CA GLN A 205 -4.91 -1.63 12.34
C GLN A 205 -5.02 -0.38 13.23
N ASP A 206 -6.13 -0.26 13.96
CA ASP A 206 -6.40 0.71 15.04
C ASP A 206 -6.30 2.16 14.58
N SER A 207 -6.57 2.37 13.29
CA SER A 207 -6.53 3.68 12.63
C SER A 207 -5.16 4.39 12.77
N VAL A 208 -4.11 3.60 12.98
CA VAL A 208 -2.68 3.96 13.02
C VAL A 208 -1.95 3.09 11.99
N ASN A 209 -2.47 3.08 10.76
CA ASN A 209 -1.87 2.29 9.70
C ASN A 209 -0.54 2.92 9.27
N LEU A 210 0.57 2.34 9.73
CA LEU A 210 1.93 2.82 9.47
C LEU A 210 2.32 2.72 7.98
N GLN A 211 1.59 1.93 7.19
CA GLN A 211 1.77 1.84 5.74
C GLN A 211 1.27 3.11 5.03
N ASN A 212 0.36 3.86 5.66
CA ASN A 212 -0.23 5.07 5.08
C ASN A 212 0.42 6.34 5.65
N LEU A 213 1.61 6.24 6.26
CA LEU A 213 2.35 7.42 6.68
C LEU A 213 2.82 8.19 5.44
N PRO A 214 2.61 9.53 5.38
CA PRO A 214 2.96 10.29 4.20
C PRO A 214 4.46 10.15 3.89
N SER A 215 4.80 10.09 2.60
CA SER A 215 6.19 9.99 2.14
C SER A 215 6.68 11.29 1.47
N ARG A 216 5.78 12.23 1.19
CA ARG A 216 6.05 13.50 0.49
C ARG A 216 5.30 14.66 1.13
N GLY A 217 5.87 15.85 1.02
CA GLY A 217 5.33 17.08 1.60
C GLY A 217 6.12 17.55 2.83
N PRO A 218 5.89 18.81 3.28
CA PRO A 218 6.69 19.46 4.32
C PRO A 218 6.71 18.70 5.65
N TYR A 219 5.65 17.93 5.93
CA TYR A 219 5.50 17.22 7.21
C TYR A 219 5.59 15.69 7.11
N ALA A 220 5.90 15.14 5.93
CA ALA A 220 5.86 13.69 5.70
C ALA A 220 6.79 12.88 6.62
N LYS A 221 7.91 13.47 7.03
CA LYS A 221 8.88 12.81 7.90
C LYS A 221 8.58 12.99 9.39
N ALA A 222 7.70 13.91 9.79
CA ALA A 222 7.51 14.24 11.21
C ALA A 222 6.99 13.03 12.02
N LEU A 223 5.92 12.38 11.54
CA LEU A 223 5.40 11.18 12.18
C LEU A 223 6.40 10.01 12.18
N LYS A 224 7.15 9.82 11.09
CA LYS A 224 8.18 8.77 11.02
C LYS A 224 9.33 9.05 11.99
N ARG A 225 9.76 10.31 12.12
CA ARG A 225 10.81 10.75 13.06
C ARG A 225 10.39 10.69 14.53
N ALA A 226 9.09 10.81 14.79
CA ALA A 226 8.56 10.64 16.14
C ALA A 226 8.65 9.18 16.61
N ILE A 227 8.73 8.20 15.69
CA ILE A 227 8.92 6.80 16.04
C ILE A 227 10.42 6.55 16.26
N LYS A 228 10.83 6.38 17.51
CA LYS A 228 12.23 6.28 17.94
C LYS A 228 12.58 4.92 18.51
N ALA A 229 13.87 4.59 18.44
CA ALA A 229 14.46 3.54 19.26
C ALA A 229 14.43 3.95 20.75
N PRO A 230 14.40 2.99 21.69
CA PRO A 230 14.59 3.30 23.10
C PRO A 230 16.02 3.82 23.34
N PRO A 231 16.28 4.52 24.46
CA PRO A 231 17.62 5.01 24.78
C PRO A 231 18.71 3.93 24.68
N GLY A 232 19.87 4.30 24.15
CA GLY A 232 21.01 3.38 23.94
C GLY A 232 20.86 2.40 22.78
N HIS A 233 19.85 2.57 21.93
CA HIS A 233 19.59 1.72 20.78
C HIS A 233 19.40 2.53 19.50
N VAL A 234 19.49 1.85 18.36
CA VAL A 234 19.18 2.37 17.03
C VAL A 234 18.05 1.57 16.38
N VAL A 235 17.29 2.23 15.52
CA VAL A 235 16.40 1.57 14.55
C VAL A 235 17.25 1.26 13.32
N ILE A 236 17.08 0.05 12.78
CA ILE A 236 17.59 -0.34 11.47
C ILE A 236 16.37 -0.72 10.66
N ASP A 237 16.12 -0.03 9.55
CA ASP A 237 15.10 -0.41 8.56
C ASP A 237 15.80 -0.89 7.30
N CYS A 238 15.30 -1.98 6.74
CA CYS A 238 15.83 -2.54 5.51
C CYS A 238 14.68 -2.90 4.58
N ASP A 239 14.64 -2.26 3.42
CA ASP A 239 13.62 -2.42 2.37
C ASP A 239 14.10 -3.39 1.28
N SER A 240 13.23 -4.28 0.82
CA SER A 240 13.52 -5.18 -0.29
C SER A 240 13.37 -4.45 -1.63
N ALA A 241 14.52 -4.15 -2.25
CA ALA A 241 14.58 -3.26 -3.40
C ALA A 241 13.84 -3.84 -4.62
N GLN A 242 12.65 -3.31 -4.92
CA GLN A 242 11.84 -3.71 -6.07
C GLN A 242 11.53 -5.22 -6.13
N ILE A 243 11.30 -5.85 -4.96
CA ILE A 243 11.07 -7.29 -4.83
C ILE A 243 9.99 -7.80 -5.78
N GLU A 244 8.88 -7.08 -5.96
CA GLU A 244 7.79 -7.50 -6.84
C GLU A 244 8.21 -7.57 -8.31
N ALA A 245 8.96 -6.59 -8.81
CA ALA A 245 9.43 -6.60 -10.19
C ALA A 245 10.45 -7.73 -10.43
N ARG A 246 11.29 -8.02 -9.43
CA ARG A 246 12.24 -9.15 -9.45
C ARG A 246 11.51 -10.49 -9.43
N CYS A 247 10.50 -10.63 -8.56
CA CYS A 247 9.64 -11.82 -8.49
C CYS A 247 8.90 -12.04 -9.82
N LEU A 248 8.29 -11.00 -10.38
CA LEU A 248 7.57 -11.10 -11.64
C LEU A 248 8.48 -11.59 -12.78
N ALA A 249 9.66 -10.99 -12.94
CA ALA A 249 10.63 -11.39 -13.96
C ALA A 249 11.09 -12.85 -13.77
N TRP A 250 11.35 -13.25 -12.53
CA TRP A 250 11.78 -14.60 -12.19
C TRP A 250 10.69 -15.66 -12.43
N LEU A 251 9.46 -15.41 -11.97
CA LEU A 251 8.31 -16.30 -12.15
C LEU A 251 7.93 -16.47 -13.62
N ALA A 252 8.08 -15.40 -14.40
CA ALA A 252 7.85 -15.42 -15.85
C ALA A 252 8.96 -16.14 -16.63
N GLY A 253 10.16 -16.30 -16.06
CA GLY A 253 11.34 -16.75 -16.80
C GLY A 253 11.94 -15.68 -17.72
N GLN A 254 11.72 -14.40 -17.44
CA GLN A 254 12.26 -13.28 -18.22
C GLN A 254 13.75 -13.05 -17.89
N HIS A 255 14.62 -13.83 -18.54
CA HIS A 255 16.03 -13.95 -18.18
C HIS A 255 16.86 -12.66 -18.33
N ASP A 256 16.62 -11.87 -19.37
CA ASP A 256 17.27 -10.58 -19.60
C ASP A 256 16.97 -9.57 -18.48
N LEU A 257 15.71 -9.46 -18.05
CA LEU A 257 15.30 -8.59 -16.96
C LEU A 257 15.83 -9.09 -15.61
N VAL A 258 15.81 -10.41 -15.38
CA VAL A 258 16.46 -11.03 -14.21
C VAL A 258 17.96 -10.72 -14.20
N GLN A 259 18.63 -10.77 -15.34
CA GLN A 259 20.06 -10.48 -15.45
C GLN A 259 20.35 -8.99 -15.21
N ALA A 260 19.56 -8.08 -15.77
CA ALA A 260 19.66 -6.64 -15.50
C ALA A 260 19.57 -6.32 -13.99
N PHE A 261 18.68 -7.03 -13.28
CA PHE A 261 18.56 -6.93 -11.82
C PHE A 261 19.79 -7.44 -11.05
N ARG A 262 20.45 -8.51 -11.53
CA ARG A 262 21.71 -9.03 -10.95
C ARG A 262 22.87 -8.08 -11.18
N ASP A 263 22.92 -7.50 -12.36
CA ASP A 263 23.97 -6.57 -12.78
C ASP A 263 23.75 -5.15 -12.21
N LYS A 264 22.75 -4.98 -11.32
CA LYS A 264 22.37 -3.71 -10.68
C LYS A 264 22.12 -2.58 -11.69
N GLN A 265 21.64 -2.94 -12.88
CA GLN A 265 21.27 -1.97 -13.89
C GLN A 265 19.96 -1.27 -13.54
N ASP A 266 19.79 -0.03 -14.00
CA ASP A 266 18.54 0.70 -13.83
C ASP A 266 17.51 0.21 -14.85
N VAL A 267 16.71 -0.79 -14.45
CA VAL A 267 15.67 -1.41 -15.29
C VAL A 267 14.64 -0.40 -15.82
N TYR A 268 14.46 0.74 -15.14
CA TYR A 268 13.57 1.81 -15.61
C TYR A 268 14.19 2.58 -16.76
N LYS A 269 15.51 2.85 -16.70
CA LYS A 269 16.24 3.42 -17.84
C LYS A 269 16.31 2.44 -19.01
N ILE A 270 16.48 1.15 -18.76
CA ILE A 270 16.42 0.13 -19.82
C ILE A 270 15.05 0.17 -20.50
N MET A 271 13.96 0.14 -19.74
CA MET A 271 12.63 0.21 -20.35
C MET A 271 12.43 1.51 -21.14
N ALA A 272 12.84 2.66 -20.58
CA ALA A 272 12.78 3.93 -21.28
C ALA A 272 13.61 3.94 -22.57
N SER A 273 14.78 3.29 -22.58
CA SER A 273 15.64 3.17 -23.77
C SER A 273 14.92 2.49 -24.94
N HIS A 274 14.13 1.44 -24.67
CA HIS A 274 13.32 0.78 -25.69
C HIS A 274 12.11 1.63 -26.14
N ILE A 275 11.50 2.39 -25.22
CA ILE A 275 10.35 3.26 -25.53
C ILE A 275 10.75 4.41 -26.45
N TYR A 276 11.87 5.06 -26.14
CA TYR A 276 12.36 6.27 -26.81
C TYR A 276 13.41 5.99 -27.90
N ASN A 277 13.89 4.75 -28.00
CA ASN A 277 14.92 4.33 -28.94
C ASN A 277 16.22 5.15 -28.82
N VAL A 278 16.66 5.37 -27.59
CA VAL A 278 17.91 6.07 -27.23
C VAL A 278 18.70 5.21 -26.23
N ALA A 279 20.01 5.41 -26.10
CA ALA A 279 20.82 4.61 -25.19
C ALA A 279 20.47 4.86 -23.70
N PRO A 280 20.57 3.86 -22.79
CA PRO A 280 20.18 4.02 -21.38
C PRO A 280 20.89 5.14 -20.62
N ASP A 281 22.12 5.48 -21.00
CA ASP A 281 22.92 6.58 -20.44
C ASP A 281 22.39 7.97 -20.87
N GLN A 282 21.70 8.04 -21.99
CA GLN A 282 21.07 9.26 -22.52
C GLN A 282 19.65 9.50 -21.97
N ILE A 283 19.12 8.56 -21.18
CA ILE A 283 17.78 8.68 -20.58
C ILE A 283 17.78 9.74 -19.48
N ASP A 284 16.95 10.77 -19.68
CA ASP A 284 16.72 11.83 -18.71
C ASP A 284 15.82 11.39 -17.54
N LYS A 285 15.62 12.28 -16.56
CA LYS A 285 14.83 11.99 -15.36
C LYS A 285 13.34 11.73 -15.66
N THR A 286 12.76 12.46 -16.61
CA THR A 286 11.35 12.36 -17.00
C THR A 286 11.11 11.06 -17.76
N GLN A 287 11.97 10.75 -18.73
CA GLN A 287 11.97 9.50 -19.48
C GLN A 287 12.16 8.28 -18.56
N ARG A 288 13.08 8.36 -17.60
CA ARG A 288 13.24 7.32 -16.57
C ARG A 288 11.95 7.12 -15.77
N GLN A 289 11.26 8.21 -15.41
CA GLN A 289 9.99 8.14 -14.68
C GLN A 289 8.89 7.50 -15.52
N VAL A 290 8.83 7.77 -16.83
CA VAL A 290 7.96 7.05 -17.78
C VAL A 290 8.30 5.55 -17.77
N GLY A 291 9.59 5.19 -17.90
CA GLY A 291 10.03 3.80 -17.81
C GLY A 291 9.60 3.13 -16.50
N LYS A 292 9.69 3.83 -15.37
CA LYS A 292 9.24 3.34 -14.06
C LYS A 292 7.73 3.08 -14.02
N VAL A 293 6.91 4.03 -14.48
CA VAL A 293 5.46 3.87 -14.54
C VAL A 293 5.07 2.69 -15.42
N VAL A 294 5.76 2.51 -16.54
CA VAL A 294 5.53 1.39 -17.46
C VAL A 294 5.92 0.06 -16.82
N VAL A 295 7.11 -0.07 -16.22
CA VAL A 295 7.53 -1.33 -15.58
C VAL A 295 6.59 -1.73 -14.44
N LEU A 296 6.23 -0.78 -13.56
CA LEU A 296 5.39 -1.07 -12.40
C LEU A 296 3.90 -1.29 -12.77
N GLY A 297 3.39 -0.60 -13.79
CA GLY A 297 2.01 -0.75 -14.23
C GLY A 297 1.79 -1.90 -15.19
N ALA A 298 2.60 -1.98 -16.25
CA ALA A 298 2.38 -2.94 -17.33
C ALA A 298 2.64 -4.39 -16.90
N GLY A 299 3.45 -4.63 -15.86
CA GLY A 299 3.78 -5.97 -15.35
C GLY A 299 2.57 -6.82 -14.92
N TYR A 300 1.44 -6.20 -14.60
CA TYR A 300 0.21 -6.89 -14.19
C TYR A 300 -0.96 -6.67 -15.16
N GLY A 301 -0.67 -6.37 -16.43
CA GLY A 301 -1.67 -6.34 -17.48
C GLY A 301 -2.45 -5.03 -17.62
N VAL A 302 -1.93 -3.91 -17.08
CA VAL A 302 -2.50 -2.58 -17.33
C VAL A 302 -2.60 -2.31 -18.85
N GLY A 303 -3.76 -1.78 -19.27
CA GLY A 303 -4.05 -1.39 -20.65
C GLY A 303 -3.74 0.09 -20.94
N HIS A 304 -3.76 0.47 -22.23
CA HIS A 304 -3.33 1.81 -22.69
C HIS A 304 -4.15 2.96 -22.14
N GLY A 305 -5.47 2.79 -21.99
CA GLY A 305 -6.32 3.82 -21.39
C GLY A 305 -5.87 4.17 -19.96
N LYS A 306 -5.60 3.15 -19.13
CA LYS A 306 -5.11 3.35 -17.76
C LYS A 306 -3.67 3.85 -17.72
N LEU A 307 -2.78 3.33 -18.58
CA LEU A 307 -1.40 3.80 -18.64
C LEU A 307 -1.34 5.30 -18.97
N LYS A 308 -2.15 5.79 -19.90
CA LYS A 308 -2.22 7.22 -20.22
C LYS A 308 -2.48 8.07 -18.97
N LEU A 309 -3.43 7.65 -18.14
CA LEU A 309 -3.75 8.33 -16.87
C LEU A 309 -2.56 8.27 -15.90
N PHE A 310 -1.90 7.11 -15.77
CA PHE A 310 -0.74 6.96 -14.91
C PHE A 310 0.47 7.76 -15.37
N LEU A 311 0.72 7.86 -16.68
CA LEU A 311 1.81 8.68 -17.22
C LEU A 311 1.57 10.17 -16.91
N LYS A 312 0.32 10.64 -17.04
CA LYS A 312 -0.04 12.00 -16.67
C LYS A 312 0.17 12.23 -15.17
N SER A 313 -0.42 11.39 -14.31
CA SER A 313 -0.43 11.63 -12.85
C SER A 313 0.91 11.33 -12.15
N MET A 314 1.67 10.34 -12.63
CA MET A 314 2.88 9.86 -11.95
C MET A 314 4.18 10.27 -12.64
N ALA A 315 4.15 10.55 -13.94
CA ALA A 315 5.32 11.01 -14.70
C ALA A 315 5.20 12.46 -15.20
N GLY A 316 4.02 13.09 -15.08
CA GLY A 316 3.78 14.43 -15.63
C GLY A 316 3.80 14.47 -17.16
N VAL A 317 3.56 13.32 -17.82
CA VAL A 317 3.64 13.19 -19.27
C VAL A 317 2.27 12.85 -19.85
N GLU A 318 1.74 13.77 -20.66
CA GLU A 318 0.54 13.50 -21.44
C GLU A 318 0.90 12.85 -22.78
N VAL A 319 0.18 11.78 -23.12
CA VAL A 319 0.37 11.05 -24.38
C VAL A 319 -0.96 10.84 -25.08
N THR A 320 -0.92 10.73 -26.41
CA THR A 320 -2.10 10.31 -27.19
C THR A 320 -2.44 8.85 -26.87
N GLU A 321 -3.67 8.43 -27.18
CA GLU A 321 -4.05 7.03 -27.00
C GLU A 321 -3.21 6.08 -27.88
N ALA A 322 -2.91 6.50 -29.11
CA ALA A 322 -2.03 5.76 -30.01
C ALA A 322 -0.62 5.59 -29.42
N GLU A 323 -0.09 6.64 -28.79
CA GLU A 323 1.22 6.59 -28.15
C GLU A 323 1.23 5.72 -26.89
N ALA A 324 0.21 5.83 -26.03
CA ALA A 324 0.05 4.94 -24.88
C ALA A 324 -0.01 3.46 -25.33
N LYS A 325 -0.69 3.17 -26.44
CA LYS A 325 -0.75 1.83 -27.04
C LYS A 325 0.62 1.39 -27.55
N ARG A 326 1.38 2.25 -28.24
CA ARG A 326 2.75 1.98 -28.69
C ARG A 326 3.67 1.65 -27.51
N ILE A 327 3.63 2.44 -26.44
CA ILE A 327 4.44 2.25 -25.23
C ILE A 327 4.15 0.89 -24.59
N ILE A 328 2.88 0.50 -24.44
CA ILE A 328 2.52 -0.82 -23.88
C ILE A 328 2.97 -1.95 -24.77
N ASN A 329 2.81 -1.80 -26.08
CA ASN A 329 3.27 -2.82 -27.02
C ASN A 329 4.80 -2.96 -26.95
N SER A 330 5.54 -1.85 -26.79
CA SER A 330 6.99 -1.89 -26.56
C SER A 330 7.33 -2.69 -25.31
N TYR A 331 6.67 -2.46 -24.16
CA TYR A 331 6.86 -3.27 -22.96
C TYR A 331 6.58 -4.77 -23.21
N ARG A 332 5.41 -5.09 -23.76
CA ARG A 332 4.98 -6.48 -23.96
C ARG A 332 5.82 -7.24 -24.98
N ASN A 333 6.38 -6.54 -25.97
CA ASN A 333 7.28 -7.14 -26.95
C ASN A 333 8.70 -7.29 -26.39
N THR A 334 9.13 -6.40 -25.50
CA THR A 334 10.45 -6.47 -24.85
C THR A 334 10.48 -7.58 -23.80
N TYR A 335 9.41 -7.69 -23.00
CA TYR A 335 9.29 -8.67 -21.92
C TYR A 335 8.12 -9.63 -22.18
N ASP A 336 8.21 -10.41 -23.26
CA ASP A 336 7.17 -11.30 -23.78
C ASP A 336 6.83 -12.50 -22.88
N CYS A 337 7.76 -12.93 -22.02
CA CYS A 337 7.52 -14.00 -21.06
C CYS A 337 6.52 -13.58 -19.98
N ILE A 338 6.41 -12.28 -19.68
CA ILE A 338 5.46 -11.76 -18.69
C ILE A 338 4.00 -11.88 -19.20
N PRO A 339 3.63 -11.44 -20.42
CA PRO A 339 2.35 -11.78 -21.03
C PRO A 339 2.05 -13.27 -21.08
N TYR A 340 3.06 -14.11 -21.38
CA TYR A 340 2.88 -15.56 -21.36
C TYR A 340 2.48 -16.07 -19.96
N LEU A 341 3.07 -15.53 -18.90
CA LEU A 341 2.68 -15.84 -17.53
C LEU A 341 1.24 -15.39 -17.23
N TRP A 342 0.77 -14.25 -17.76
CA TRP A 342 -0.64 -13.85 -17.62
C TRP A 342 -1.58 -14.86 -18.29
N ASP A 343 -1.23 -15.36 -19.48
CA ASP A 343 -2.01 -16.37 -20.17
C ASP A 343 -2.01 -17.71 -19.43
N SER A 344 -0.88 -18.09 -18.83
CA SER A 344 -0.79 -19.23 -17.92
C SER A 344 -1.72 -19.05 -16.71
N ALA A 345 -1.70 -17.88 -16.09
CA ALA A 345 -2.57 -17.55 -14.97
C ALA A 345 -4.07 -17.52 -15.36
N ASN A 346 -4.42 -17.11 -16.59
CA ASN A 346 -5.79 -17.22 -17.11
C ASN A 346 -6.25 -18.69 -17.18
N ARG A 347 -5.39 -19.58 -17.66
CA ARG A 347 -5.67 -21.04 -17.65
C ARG A 347 -5.74 -21.57 -16.22
N ALA A 348 -4.93 -21.07 -15.30
CA ALA A 348 -4.98 -21.44 -13.89
C ALA A 348 -6.31 -21.07 -13.21
N ILE A 349 -6.89 -19.91 -13.54
CA ILE A 349 -8.24 -19.53 -13.07
C ILE A 349 -9.29 -20.53 -13.58
N GLN A 350 -9.17 -20.99 -14.83
CA GLN A 350 -10.06 -22.02 -15.38
C GLN A 350 -9.86 -23.36 -14.66
N ALA A 351 -8.61 -23.76 -14.43
CA ALA A 351 -8.25 -24.98 -13.72
C ALA A 351 -8.77 -24.98 -12.27
N LEU A 352 -8.70 -23.83 -11.57
CA LEU A 352 -9.30 -23.65 -10.25
C LEU A 352 -10.82 -23.90 -10.28
N ALA A 353 -11.51 -23.36 -11.29
CA ALA A 353 -12.95 -23.52 -11.43
C ALA A 353 -13.37 -24.94 -11.85
N SER A 354 -12.51 -25.66 -12.60
CA SER A 354 -12.77 -27.03 -13.06
C SER A 354 -12.21 -28.11 -12.12
N GLY A 355 -11.51 -27.74 -11.05
CA GLY A 355 -10.88 -28.69 -10.12
C GLY A 355 -9.69 -29.42 -10.73
N GLN A 356 -8.97 -28.80 -11.66
CA GLN A 356 -7.78 -29.37 -12.30
C GLN A 356 -6.49 -28.84 -11.68
N GLU A 357 -5.50 -29.72 -11.56
CA GLU A 357 -4.15 -29.33 -11.16
C GLU A 357 -3.39 -28.72 -12.34
N MET A 358 -2.61 -27.67 -12.09
CA MET A 358 -1.83 -26.97 -13.12
C MET A 358 -0.66 -26.22 -12.49
N VAL A 359 0.52 -26.31 -13.10
CA VAL A 359 1.67 -25.44 -12.80
C VAL A 359 1.54 -24.13 -13.58
N ILE A 360 1.82 -22.99 -12.94
CA ILE A 360 1.58 -21.66 -13.52
C ILE A 360 2.87 -20.99 -13.98
N ASP A 361 3.89 -20.99 -13.13
CA ASP A 361 5.14 -20.25 -13.26
C ASP A 361 6.33 -21.14 -13.63
N VAL A 362 7.41 -20.52 -14.13
CA VAL A 362 8.61 -21.22 -14.59
C VAL A 362 9.36 -21.96 -13.47
N PRO A 363 9.52 -21.39 -12.25
CA PRO A 363 10.08 -22.12 -11.11
C PRO A 363 9.20 -23.27 -10.59
N GLU A 364 7.99 -23.42 -11.12
CA GLU A 364 6.97 -24.35 -10.66
C GLU A 364 6.58 -24.23 -9.17
N LEU A 365 6.64 -23.01 -8.65
CA LEU A 365 6.36 -22.67 -7.26
C LEU A 365 4.86 -22.52 -7.00
N VAL A 366 4.15 -21.96 -7.97
CA VAL A 366 2.72 -21.66 -7.92
C VAL A 366 1.98 -22.70 -8.76
N ARG A 367 1.14 -23.47 -8.06
CA ARG A 367 0.32 -24.52 -8.65
C ARG A 367 -1.12 -24.37 -8.22
N VAL A 368 -2.04 -24.74 -9.10
CA VAL A 368 -3.43 -24.94 -8.75
C VAL A 368 -3.52 -26.25 -7.99
N GLU A 369 -3.90 -26.19 -6.73
CA GLU A 369 -4.27 -27.37 -5.95
C GLU A 369 -5.79 -27.43 -5.85
N PRO A 370 -6.45 -28.43 -6.50
CA PRO A 370 -7.90 -28.53 -6.55
C PRO A 370 -8.57 -28.46 -5.17
N GLY A 371 -9.59 -27.60 -5.06
CA GLY A 371 -10.33 -27.39 -3.82
C GLY A 371 -9.60 -26.59 -2.74
N LYS A 372 -8.30 -26.27 -2.91
CA LYS A 372 -7.52 -25.47 -1.96
C LYS A 372 -7.20 -24.07 -2.45
N GLY A 373 -6.69 -23.92 -3.67
CA GLY A 373 -6.27 -22.62 -4.22
C GLY A 373 -4.92 -22.69 -4.91
N LEU A 374 -4.22 -21.54 -4.98
CA LEU A 374 -2.86 -21.46 -5.52
C LEU A 374 -1.84 -21.67 -4.42
N THR A 375 -0.88 -22.58 -4.60
CA THR A 375 0.16 -22.87 -3.60
C THR A 375 1.09 -21.70 -3.38
N LEU A 376 1.55 -21.54 -2.13
CA LEU A 376 2.60 -20.59 -1.76
C LEU A 376 3.76 -21.30 -1.05
N PRO A 377 4.99 -20.74 -1.10
CA PRO A 377 6.14 -21.30 -0.39
C PRO A 377 5.95 -21.35 1.14
N SER A 378 5.07 -20.49 1.65
CA SER A 378 4.68 -20.49 3.07
C SER A 378 4.00 -21.80 3.51
N GLY A 379 3.47 -22.57 2.57
CA GLY A 379 2.54 -23.68 2.81
C GLY A 379 1.08 -23.23 2.89
N LEU A 380 0.80 -21.94 2.69
CA LEU A 380 -0.57 -21.41 2.57
C LEU A 380 -1.03 -21.41 1.11
N HIS A 381 -2.29 -21.02 0.89
CA HIS A 381 -2.87 -20.89 -0.45
C HIS A 381 -3.52 -19.53 -0.67
N ILE A 382 -3.46 -19.03 -1.90
CA ILE A 382 -4.35 -17.95 -2.35
C ILE A 382 -5.66 -18.59 -2.83
N GLN A 383 -6.77 -18.13 -2.26
CA GLN A 383 -8.08 -18.71 -2.53
C GLN A 383 -8.98 -17.71 -3.25
N TYR A 384 -9.74 -18.19 -4.23
CA TYR A 384 -10.75 -17.41 -4.94
C TYR A 384 -12.15 -17.95 -4.61
N PRO A 385 -12.69 -17.68 -3.41
CA PRO A 385 -13.96 -18.26 -2.98
C PRO A 385 -15.12 -17.79 -3.86
N GLY A 386 -16.02 -18.70 -4.21
CA GLY A 386 -17.16 -18.40 -5.09
C GLY A 386 -16.73 -18.01 -6.52
N LEU A 387 -15.57 -18.49 -6.98
CA LEU A 387 -15.07 -18.27 -8.34
C LEU A 387 -16.09 -18.78 -9.36
N ARG A 388 -16.49 -17.89 -10.27
CA ARG A 388 -17.50 -18.16 -11.28
C ARG A 388 -17.29 -17.26 -12.49
N ARG A 389 -17.84 -17.70 -13.62
CA ARG A 389 -17.82 -16.95 -14.87
C ARG A 389 -19.14 -16.20 -15.03
N GLU A 390 -19.06 -14.90 -15.24
CA GLU A 390 -20.19 -14.01 -15.50
C GLU A 390 -19.98 -13.30 -16.85
N TYR A 391 -21.02 -12.66 -17.39
CA TYR A 391 -20.91 -11.82 -18.58
C TYR A 391 -20.98 -10.36 -18.16
N ASN A 392 -20.08 -9.53 -18.69
CA ASN A 392 -20.11 -8.09 -18.47
C ASN A 392 -21.14 -7.39 -19.38
N GLU A 393 -21.26 -6.07 -19.25
CA GLU A 393 -22.20 -5.24 -20.02
C GLU A 393 -21.97 -5.35 -21.55
N ASP A 394 -20.74 -5.64 -21.99
CA ASP A 394 -20.38 -5.87 -23.38
C ASP A 394 -20.61 -7.33 -23.84
N ASN A 395 -21.30 -8.14 -23.02
CA ASN A 395 -21.51 -9.58 -23.23
C ASN A 395 -20.21 -10.39 -23.39
N LYS A 396 -19.12 -9.94 -22.76
CA LYS A 396 -17.85 -10.68 -22.71
C LYS A 396 -17.76 -11.48 -21.41
N PRO A 397 -17.27 -12.73 -21.46
CA PRO A 397 -17.10 -13.54 -20.27
C PRO A 397 -15.98 -12.96 -19.38
N GLU A 398 -16.24 -12.86 -18.08
CA GLU A 398 -15.32 -12.41 -17.05
C GLU A 398 -15.37 -13.35 -15.84
N TRP A 399 -14.22 -13.56 -15.20
CA TRP A 399 -14.15 -14.31 -13.94
C TRP A 399 -14.34 -13.39 -12.75
N ARG A 400 -15.15 -13.82 -11.80
CA ARG A 400 -15.40 -13.13 -10.54
C ARG A 400 -15.32 -14.08 -9.36
N TYR A 401 -14.80 -13.59 -8.25
CA TYR A 401 -14.79 -14.28 -6.96
C TYR A 401 -15.36 -13.33 -5.90
N THR A 402 -15.68 -13.87 -4.73
CA THR A 402 -16.26 -13.08 -3.64
C THR A 402 -15.16 -12.65 -2.68
N THR A 403 -15.01 -11.36 -2.43
CA THR A 403 -14.14 -10.84 -1.36
C THR A 403 -14.90 -9.81 -0.54
N LYS A 404 -14.82 -9.92 0.80
CA LYS A 404 -15.55 -9.06 1.74
C LYS A 404 -17.05 -8.92 1.40
N GLY A 405 -17.66 -10.01 0.92
CA GLY A 405 -19.07 -10.05 0.51
C GLY A 405 -19.39 -9.43 -0.86
N LEU A 406 -18.39 -8.93 -1.59
CA LEU A 406 -18.57 -8.26 -2.88
C LEU A 406 -17.99 -9.07 -4.05
N PRO A 407 -18.65 -9.08 -5.23
CA PRO A 407 -18.13 -9.70 -6.43
C PRO A 407 -16.95 -8.89 -6.99
N THR A 408 -15.78 -9.50 -7.06
CA THR A 408 -14.54 -8.88 -7.54
C THR A 408 -14.02 -9.62 -8.76
N ARG A 409 -13.64 -8.87 -9.79
CA ARG A 409 -13.11 -9.43 -11.03
C ARG A 409 -11.71 -10.02 -10.79
N VAL A 410 -11.41 -11.13 -11.47
CA VAL A 410 -10.07 -11.71 -11.57
C VAL A 410 -9.78 -12.06 -13.03
N TYR A 411 -8.53 -11.89 -13.44
CA TYR A 411 -8.02 -12.22 -14.77
C TYR A 411 -6.51 -12.45 -14.65
N GLY A 412 -5.87 -12.98 -15.70
CA GLY A 412 -4.47 -13.41 -15.69
C GLY A 412 -3.52 -12.41 -15.02
N GLY A 413 -3.50 -11.15 -15.46
CA GLY A 413 -2.65 -10.10 -14.88
C GLY A 413 -2.86 -9.88 -13.37
N LEU A 414 -4.11 -9.83 -12.91
CA LEU A 414 -4.44 -9.68 -11.48
C LEU A 414 -4.14 -10.96 -10.68
N CYS A 415 -4.30 -12.13 -11.28
CA CYS A 415 -3.90 -13.40 -10.67
C CYS A 415 -2.37 -13.44 -10.45
N VAL A 416 -1.60 -13.01 -11.46
CA VAL A 416 -0.14 -12.84 -11.35
C VAL A 416 0.23 -11.84 -10.28
N GLU A 417 -0.44 -10.68 -10.22
CA GLU A 417 -0.23 -9.70 -9.15
C GLU A 417 -0.43 -10.32 -7.76
N ASN A 418 -1.53 -11.04 -7.56
CA ASN A 418 -1.85 -11.66 -6.27
C ASN A 418 -0.75 -12.62 -5.81
N PHE A 419 -0.31 -13.56 -6.65
CA PHE A 419 0.73 -14.52 -6.24
C PHE A 419 2.13 -13.90 -6.20
N CYS A 420 2.43 -12.92 -7.06
CA CYS A 420 3.71 -12.21 -7.02
C CYS A 420 3.89 -11.46 -5.70
N GLN A 421 2.86 -10.72 -5.26
CA GLN A 421 2.83 -10.04 -3.97
C GLN A 421 2.92 -11.03 -2.79
N ALA A 422 2.23 -12.16 -2.88
CA ALA A 422 2.28 -13.19 -1.85
C ALA A 422 3.66 -13.85 -1.73
N ILE A 423 4.34 -14.08 -2.85
CA ILE A 423 5.70 -14.62 -2.88
C ILE A 423 6.70 -13.59 -2.34
N ALA A 424 6.59 -12.32 -2.73
CA ALA A 424 7.39 -11.24 -2.15
C ALA A 424 7.22 -11.19 -0.62
N ARG A 425 5.98 -11.28 -0.14
CA ARG A 425 5.69 -11.41 1.30
C ARG A 425 6.36 -12.63 1.91
N CYS A 426 6.35 -13.80 1.25
CA CYS A 426 7.01 -15.01 1.78
C CYS A 426 8.52 -14.83 1.92
N VAL A 427 9.17 -14.15 0.97
CA VAL A 427 10.60 -13.78 1.07
C VAL A 427 10.83 -12.92 2.31
N VAL A 428 10.14 -11.78 2.40
CA VAL A 428 10.29 -10.82 3.51
C VAL A 428 9.99 -11.47 4.86
N ALA A 429 8.99 -12.35 4.91
CA ALA A 429 8.62 -13.10 6.11
C ALA A 429 9.76 -14.00 6.62
N GLU A 430 10.37 -14.80 5.75
CA GLU A 430 11.49 -15.65 6.15
C GLU A 430 12.72 -14.83 6.56
N GLN A 431 12.99 -13.73 5.86
CA GLN A 431 14.07 -12.81 6.19
C GLN A 431 13.84 -12.13 7.55
N MET A 432 12.60 -11.72 7.85
CA MET A 432 12.21 -11.22 9.17
C MET A 432 12.46 -12.26 10.27
N LEU A 433 12.12 -13.53 10.05
CA LEU A 433 12.43 -14.60 11.01
C LEU A 433 13.93 -14.83 11.19
N ARG A 434 14.74 -14.61 10.15
CA ARG A 434 16.20 -14.69 10.25
C ARG A 434 16.75 -13.53 11.09
N ILE A 435 16.37 -12.30 10.79
CA ILE A 435 16.76 -11.10 11.56
C ILE A 435 16.44 -11.30 13.05
N ARG A 436 15.23 -11.82 13.34
CA ARG A 436 14.73 -12.06 14.70
C ARG A 436 15.59 -13.02 15.54
N LYS A 437 16.44 -13.84 14.91
CA LYS A 437 17.36 -14.72 15.66
C LYS A 437 18.39 -13.94 16.48
N ARG A 438 18.71 -12.71 16.07
CA ARG A 438 19.68 -11.85 16.76
C ARG A 438 19.08 -10.53 17.24
N TYR A 439 18.27 -9.88 16.39
CA TYR A 439 17.71 -8.56 16.71
C TYR A 439 16.20 -8.59 16.67
N PRO A 440 15.50 -8.04 17.68
CA PRO A 440 14.05 -7.96 17.70
C PRO A 440 13.53 -7.15 16.52
N THR A 441 12.74 -7.79 15.67
CA THR A 441 11.94 -7.12 14.64
C THR A 441 10.78 -6.37 15.30
N VAL A 442 10.63 -5.09 15.01
CA VAL A 442 9.68 -4.19 15.70
C VAL A 442 8.61 -3.59 14.79
N LEU A 443 8.84 -3.61 13.47
CA LEU A 443 7.93 -3.06 12.49
C LEU A 443 8.15 -3.75 11.13
N THR A 444 7.10 -3.88 10.35
CA THR A 444 7.19 -4.17 8.91
C THR A 444 6.18 -3.31 8.16
N VAL A 445 6.63 -2.66 7.08
CA VAL A 445 5.83 -1.79 6.23
C VAL A 445 6.17 -2.11 4.78
N HIS A 446 5.16 -2.43 3.96
CA HIS A 446 5.36 -2.88 2.58
C HIS A 446 6.33 -4.07 2.48
N ASP A 447 7.53 -3.82 1.97
CA ASP A 447 8.61 -4.78 1.75
C ASP A 447 9.82 -4.55 2.68
N SER A 448 9.64 -3.72 3.71
CA SER A 448 10.66 -3.41 4.70
C SER A 448 10.46 -4.15 6.02
N VAL A 449 11.59 -4.42 6.69
CA VAL A 449 11.65 -4.94 8.05
C VAL A 449 12.50 -3.99 8.89
N ALA A 450 11.91 -3.48 9.96
CA ALA A 450 12.61 -2.68 10.95
C ALA A 450 12.93 -3.52 12.20
N CYS A 451 14.15 -3.42 12.70
CA CYS A 451 14.59 -4.01 13.96
C CYS A 451 15.30 -3.00 14.86
N ILE A 452 15.49 -3.38 16.12
CA ILE A 452 16.23 -2.57 17.10
C ILE A 452 17.53 -3.28 17.49
N ALA A 453 18.62 -2.53 17.52
CA ALA A 453 19.93 -3.01 17.96
C ALA A 453 20.53 -2.05 19.01
N PRO A 454 21.33 -2.56 19.96
CA PRO A 454 22.17 -1.70 20.81
C PRO A 454 23.05 -0.79 19.96
N GLN A 455 23.26 0.45 20.42
CA GLN A 455 24.00 1.46 19.66
C GLN A 455 25.47 1.07 19.43
N ASP A 456 26.08 0.36 20.36
CA ASP A 456 27.44 -0.20 20.26
C ASP A 456 27.55 -1.38 19.27
N GLU A 457 26.43 -2.02 18.93
CA GLU A 457 26.36 -3.07 17.91
C GLU A 457 25.85 -2.58 16.54
N ALA A 458 25.56 -1.29 16.37
CA ALA A 458 24.81 -0.76 15.23
C ALA A 458 25.35 -1.21 13.86
N GLU A 459 26.66 -1.09 13.62
CA GLU A 459 27.28 -1.49 12.35
C GLU A 459 27.22 -3.01 12.12
N THR A 460 27.45 -3.79 13.16
CA THR A 460 27.39 -5.26 13.09
C THR A 460 25.95 -5.71 12.85
N ALA A 461 24.99 -5.05 13.49
CA ALA A 461 23.58 -5.30 13.30
C ALA A 461 23.13 -4.96 11.88
N MET A 462 23.55 -3.81 11.36
CA MET A 462 23.28 -3.39 9.98
C MET A 462 23.78 -4.42 8.98
N ALA A 463 25.03 -4.85 9.10
CA ALA A 463 25.62 -5.85 8.21
C ALA A 463 24.83 -7.18 8.25
N TYR A 464 24.43 -7.62 9.45
CA TYR A 464 23.63 -8.84 9.62
C TYR A 464 22.23 -8.72 9.00
N VAL A 465 21.58 -7.55 9.13
CA VAL A 465 20.26 -7.29 8.54
C VAL A 465 20.35 -7.28 7.02
N VAL A 466 21.34 -6.61 6.44
CA VAL A 466 21.58 -6.61 4.98
C VAL A 466 21.86 -8.02 4.46
N GLU A 467 22.66 -8.82 5.17
CA GLU A 467 22.88 -10.22 4.84
C GLU A 467 21.56 -11.01 4.85
N CYS A 468 20.73 -10.83 5.88
CA CYS A 468 19.44 -11.50 5.98
C CYS A 468 18.47 -11.08 4.88
N MET A 469 18.40 -9.79 4.54
CA MET A 469 17.48 -9.24 3.54
C MET A 469 17.94 -9.49 2.09
N SER A 470 19.22 -9.77 1.89
CA SER A 470 19.77 -10.21 0.59
C SER A 470 19.82 -11.74 0.46
N TRP A 471 19.47 -12.49 1.51
CA TRP A 471 19.50 -13.94 1.49
C TRP A 471 18.33 -14.52 0.70
N ASN A 472 18.64 -15.49 -0.18
CA ASN A 472 17.66 -16.27 -0.93
C ASN A 472 17.15 -17.47 -0.12
N PRO A 473 15.83 -17.56 0.12
CA PRO A 473 15.19 -18.79 0.56
C PRO A 473 15.53 -19.98 -0.35
N LYS A 474 15.53 -21.19 0.21
CA LYS A 474 15.88 -22.42 -0.52
C LYS A 474 15.00 -22.67 -1.74
N TRP A 475 13.75 -22.21 -1.71
CA TRP A 475 12.78 -22.32 -2.81
C TRP A 475 12.91 -21.17 -3.84
N ALA A 476 13.68 -20.13 -3.53
CA ALA A 476 13.86 -18.93 -4.36
C ALA A 476 15.21 -18.90 -5.07
N VAL A 477 15.71 -20.07 -5.52
CA VAL A 477 17.00 -20.15 -6.22
C VAL A 477 16.93 -19.36 -7.53
N GLY A 478 17.89 -18.46 -7.72
CA GLY A 478 17.99 -17.63 -8.93
C GLY A 478 17.16 -16.34 -8.91
N LEU A 479 16.30 -16.12 -7.91
CA LEU A 479 15.63 -14.84 -7.69
C LEU A 479 16.68 -13.77 -7.31
N PRO A 480 16.83 -12.65 -8.06
CA PRO A 480 17.92 -11.72 -7.83
C PRO A 480 17.61 -10.74 -6.69
N LEU A 481 17.58 -11.21 -5.44
CA LEU A 481 17.25 -10.39 -4.28
C LEU A 481 18.29 -9.28 -4.01
N SER A 482 17.81 -8.13 -3.55
CA SER A 482 18.64 -6.99 -3.14
C SER A 482 17.85 -6.17 -2.13
N CYS A 483 18.55 -5.39 -1.32
CA CYS A 483 17.92 -4.53 -0.32
C CYS A 483 18.62 -3.17 -0.21
N GLU A 484 17.93 -2.21 0.37
CA GLU A 484 18.45 -0.91 0.80
C GLU A 484 18.22 -0.79 2.30
N ALA A 485 19.23 -0.39 3.07
CA ALA A 485 19.15 -0.33 4.52
C ALA A 485 19.61 1.03 5.06
N GLY A 486 18.93 1.50 6.10
CA GLY A 486 19.22 2.73 6.82
C GLY A 486 19.15 2.50 8.32
N MET A 487 19.92 3.28 9.08
CA MET A 487 19.86 3.26 10.55
C MET A 487 19.86 4.65 11.12
N GLY A 488 19.20 4.81 12.26
CA GLY A 488 19.15 6.07 12.98
C GLY A 488 18.48 5.94 14.34
N GLU A 489 18.40 7.05 15.05
CA GLU A 489 17.66 7.13 16.32
C GLU A 489 16.15 7.02 16.11
N SER A 490 15.68 7.39 14.92
CA SER A 490 14.28 7.31 14.52
C SER A 490 14.07 6.54 13.22
N TYR A 491 12.88 5.99 13.06
CA TYR A 491 12.43 5.35 11.83
C TYR A 491 12.39 6.32 10.64
N GLY A 492 12.25 7.63 10.89
CA GLY A 492 12.28 8.65 9.84
C GLY A 492 13.68 9.05 9.37
N ASP A 493 14.72 8.63 10.08
CA ASP A 493 16.13 8.88 9.73
C ASP A 493 16.80 7.67 9.07
N CYS A 494 16.17 6.49 9.16
CA CYS A 494 16.47 5.32 8.34
C CYS A 494 15.98 5.57 6.90
#